data_AF-A0AAD6VPT4-F1
#
_entry.id   AF-A0AAD6VPT4-F1
#
_cell.length_a   1.000
_cell.length_b   1.000
_cell.length_c   1.000
_cell.angle_alpha   90.00
_cell.angle_beta   90.00
_cell.angle_gamma   90.00
#
_symmetry.space_group_name_H-M   'P 1'
#
loop_
_entity.id
_entity.type
_entity.pdbx_description
1 polymer ?
#
loop_
_entity_poly.entity_id
_entity_poly.type
_entity_poly.pdbx_seq_one_letter_code
_entity_poly.pdbx_strand_id
1 'polypeptide(L)'
;ELRPSARKRKRGIKTESPVVSRQQQQRRTAPSQQARRTRAASRNDTASDATRVFALWRKDGNYYSGVVHSMIASGRYKINFDDNTTDEVNIEDMRLCKLNVGDAVFVIGVPGGAVQVTDVSNFDEERVVVDRLGFSRVCHVSELRVASRTVSSHWKERCLEFIMCVEKPRRSVISPAPSGMSVSSVGTSRKAPTLFSRFGFCITHPQPDVKKRVATYIKSSGGSVIDEWGEVIPVKGNQASSRWLLEWKDAIPRFRGVDRVFLLADDASQTAKYLIALALGIPCLRIDFIENAIEKNNVQDWPMYLLPSGFSDLLQGRVSQFVDVDWNDHDTNDMMRDPVAYKPLKEKKILCFSKKIFEKDHVNRMVPNVVLAMGAKWVEAVSDMKRAKHPMSDYDYVVVDDNENWRTADARGCPCVVPWEWLKNALISRCIPPIPPMPTN
;
A
#
# COMPACT_ATOMS: atom_id res chain seq x y z
N GLU A 1 14.66 -22.04 88.57
CA GLU A 1 15.19 -23.28 87.95
C GLU A 1 14.03 -24.25 87.63
N LEU A 2 14.34 -25.54 87.37
CA LEU A 2 13.57 -26.76 87.66
C LEU A 2 12.03 -26.82 87.51
N ARG A 3 11.62 -27.80 86.67
CA ARG A 3 10.38 -28.63 86.73
C ARG A 3 10.05 -29.11 88.17
N PRO A 4 8.76 -29.38 88.55
CA PRO A 4 7.94 -30.54 88.09
C PRO A 4 6.46 -30.18 87.75
N SER A 5 5.69 -30.94 86.93
CA SER A 5 5.10 -32.31 87.12
C SER A 5 4.12 -32.38 88.33
N ALA A 6 2.92 -33.01 88.30
CA ALA A 6 2.46 -34.13 87.47
C ALA A 6 0.92 -34.40 87.47
N ARG A 7 0.45 -35.24 86.52
CA ARG A 7 -0.63 -36.27 86.61
C ARG A 7 -2.13 -35.94 86.92
N LYS A 8 -2.96 -36.32 85.91
CA LYS A 8 -4.21 -37.15 85.96
C LYS A 8 -5.58 -36.59 86.47
N ARG A 9 -6.56 -36.57 85.52
CA ARG A 9 -8.01 -36.99 85.61
C ARG A 9 -8.94 -36.19 86.57
N LYS A 10 -10.25 -35.97 86.30
CA LYS A 10 -11.18 -36.37 85.20
C LYS A 10 -12.47 -35.49 85.18
N ARG A 11 -13.13 -35.38 84.01
CA ARG A 11 -14.56 -35.00 83.74
C ARG A 11 -15.02 -33.52 83.89
N GLY A 12 -15.86 -33.09 82.92
CA GLY A 12 -16.67 -31.86 82.90
C GLY A 12 -15.97 -30.64 82.24
N ILE A 13 -16.61 -29.75 81.46
CA ILE A 13 -17.99 -29.63 80.89
C ILE A 13 -17.88 -29.00 79.45
N LYS A 14 -18.98 -28.96 78.69
CA LYS A 14 -19.20 -28.42 77.31
C LYS A 14 -18.49 -27.08 76.95
N THR A 15 -18.05 -26.97 75.68
CA THR A 15 -18.33 -25.81 74.77
C THR A 15 -18.19 -26.22 73.28
N GLU A 16 -18.28 -25.27 72.33
CA GLU A 16 -18.68 -25.48 70.92
C GLU A 16 -17.55 -25.54 69.85
N SER A 17 -17.93 -25.94 68.61
CA SER A 17 -17.16 -25.86 67.35
C SER A 17 -15.94 -26.82 67.21
N PRO A 18 -15.36 -27.07 66.00
CA PRO A 18 -15.68 -26.55 64.66
C PRO A 18 -15.80 -27.61 63.51
N VAL A 19 -15.90 -27.08 62.28
CA VAL A 19 -15.56 -27.61 60.93
C VAL A 19 -14.58 -28.80 60.83
N VAL A 20 -14.76 -29.72 59.85
CA VAL A 20 -13.74 -30.20 58.86
C VAL A 20 -14.26 -31.26 57.86
N SER A 21 -13.65 -31.28 56.68
CA SER A 21 -13.90 -32.10 55.47
C SER A 21 -13.76 -33.62 55.61
N ARG A 22 -14.21 -34.38 54.58
CA ARG A 22 -13.78 -35.77 54.34
C ARG A 22 -13.60 -36.11 52.85
N GLN A 23 -12.37 -36.48 52.46
CA GLN A 23 -12.13 -37.29 51.26
C GLN A 23 -12.34 -38.78 51.60
N GLN A 24 -12.82 -39.59 50.65
CA GLN A 24 -12.41 -41.01 50.55
C GLN A 24 -12.76 -41.59 49.17
N GLN A 25 -12.00 -42.61 48.75
CA GLN A 25 -12.01 -43.17 47.40
C GLN A 25 -11.78 -44.68 47.49
N GLN A 26 -12.70 -45.53 47.00
CA GLN A 26 -12.36 -46.86 46.44
C GLN A 26 -13.54 -47.58 45.73
N ARG A 27 -13.14 -48.35 44.71
CA ARG A 27 -13.83 -49.35 43.85
C ARG A 27 -14.92 -50.18 44.55
N ARG A 28 -15.97 -50.71 43.90
CA ARG A 28 -16.04 -51.62 42.70
C ARG A 28 -17.53 -51.59 42.18
N THR A 29 -18.02 -52.21 41.09
CA THR A 29 -17.57 -53.24 40.12
C THR A 29 -17.80 -52.80 38.64
N ALA A 30 -18.46 -53.63 37.81
CA ALA A 30 -18.82 -53.55 36.37
C ALA A 30 -19.74 -54.77 36.05
N PRO A 31 -20.24 -55.05 34.81
CA PRO A 31 -20.16 -54.29 33.54
C PRO A 31 -21.48 -54.16 32.74
N SER A 32 -21.53 -53.30 31.72
CA SER A 32 -22.28 -53.59 30.48
C SER A 32 -21.68 -52.88 29.25
N GLN A 33 -21.71 -53.62 28.15
CA GLN A 33 -21.28 -53.36 26.76
C GLN A 33 -20.91 -51.91 26.34
N GLN A 34 -19.64 -51.70 25.96
CA GLN A 34 -19.24 -50.71 24.96
C GLN A 34 -18.77 -51.42 23.68
N ALA A 35 -19.31 -51.02 22.52
CA ALA A 35 -18.82 -51.47 21.22
C ALA A 35 -17.49 -50.78 20.85
N ARG A 36 -16.68 -51.45 20.03
CA ARG A 36 -15.32 -51.01 19.65
C ARG A 36 -15.32 -49.63 18.97
N ARG A 37 -14.67 -48.63 19.58
CA ARG A 37 -14.11 -47.48 18.83
C ARG A 37 -12.77 -47.89 18.22
N THR A 38 -12.78 -48.35 16.97
CA THR A 38 -11.55 -48.45 16.16
C THR A 38 -11.00 -47.05 15.91
N ARG A 39 -9.67 -46.88 16.02
CA ARG A 39 -8.99 -45.64 15.62
C ARG A 39 -9.13 -45.45 14.11
N ALA A 40 -9.89 -44.45 13.69
CA ALA A 40 -9.71 -43.83 12.37
C ALA A 40 -8.63 -42.74 12.49
N ALA A 41 -7.82 -42.57 11.45
CA ALA A 41 -6.80 -41.52 11.44
C ALA A 41 -7.42 -40.13 11.33
N SER A 42 -6.72 -39.12 11.85
CA SER A 42 -7.08 -37.71 11.66
C SER A 42 -6.94 -37.32 10.19
N ARG A 43 -8.08 -37.10 9.51
CA ARG A 43 -8.11 -36.27 8.31
C ARG A 43 -7.95 -34.81 8.75
N ASN A 44 -7.03 -34.09 8.14
CA ASN A 44 -7.08 -32.63 8.13
C ASN A 44 -8.17 -32.24 7.12
N ASP A 45 -9.16 -31.46 7.54
CA ASP A 45 -10.12 -30.86 6.61
C ASP A 45 -9.44 -29.71 5.86
N THR A 46 -9.71 -29.63 4.56
CA THR A 46 -9.13 -28.65 3.63
C THR A 46 -10.20 -28.18 2.65
N ALA A 47 -9.94 -27.04 2.01
CA ALA A 47 -10.84 -26.32 1.10
C ALA A 47 -12.12 -25.74 1.76
N SER A 48 -12.21 -24.40 1.71
CA SER A 48 -13.48 -23.68 1.73
C SER A 48 -13.83 -23.36 0.27
N ASP A 49 -15.12 -23.38 -0.09
CA ASP A 49 -15.62 -23.20 -1.47
C ASP A 49 -15.39 -21.78 -2.08
N ALA A 50 -14.44 -21.00 -1.55
CA ALA A 50 -14.15 -19.65 -2.02
C ALA A 50 -13.42 -19.65 -3.37
N THR A 51 -13.76 -18.69 -4.23
CA THR A 51 -13.23 -18.64 -5.60
C THR A 51 -11.74 -18.31 -5.60
N ARG A 52 -10.91 -19.22 -6.14
CA ARG A 52 -9.52 -18.93 -6.49
C ARG A 52 -9.45 -18.08 -7.76
N VAL A 53 -8.65 -17.03 -7.74
CA VAL A 53 -8.49 -16.05 -8.82
C VAL A 53 -7.02 -15.80 -9.14
N PHE A 54 -6.72 -15.46 -10.38
CA PHE A 54 -5.59 -14.60 -10.73
C PHE A 54 -6.08 -13.16 -10.65
N ALA A 55 -5.51 -12.34 -9.78
CA ALA A 55 -5.93 -10.96 -9.53
C ALA A 55 -4.78 -9.98 -9.74
N LEU A 56 -5.08 -8.81 -10.32
CA LEU A 56 -4.09 -7.76 -10.58
C LEU A 56 -3.51 -7.18 -9.28
N TRP A 57 -2.19 -7.28 -9.13
CA TRP A 57 -1.45 -6.55 -8.10
C TRP A 57 -1.03 -5.19 -8.65
N ARG A 58 -1.73 -4.12 -8.24
CA ARG A 58 -1.62 -2.80 -8.88
C ARG A 58 -0.25 -2.11 -8.72
N LYS A 59 0.61 -2.55 -7.79
CA LYS A 59 1.98 -2.03 -7.67
C LYS A 59 2.84 -2.35 -8.91
N ASP A 60 2.81 -3.61 -9.35
CA ASP A 60 3.70 -4.12 -10.41
C ASP A 60 3.01 -4.47 -11.74
N GLY A 61 1.67 -4.41 -11.80
CA GLY A 61 0.93 -4.63 -13.03
C GLY A 61 0.92 -6.09 -13.51
N ASN A 62 1.22 -7.04 -12.63
CA ASN A 62 1.08 -8.47 -12.89
C ASN A 62 -0.08 -9.07 -12.10
N TYR A 63 -0.63 -10.16 -12.61
CA TYR A 63 -1.67 -10.95 -11.99
C TYR A 63 -1.02 -12.10 -11.20
N TYR A 64 -1.45 -12.27 -9.95
CA TYR A 64 -0.98 -13.30 -9.01
C TYR A 64 -2.15 -14.13 -8.50
N SER A 65 -1.88 -15.37 -8.10
CA SER A 65 -2.91 -16.28 -7.59
C SER A 65 -3.28 -15.99 -6.13
N GLY A 66 -4.55 -16.20 -5.80
CA GLY A 66 -5.09 -16.00 -4.47
C GLY A 66 -6.56 -16.41 -4.37
N VAL A 67 -7.16 -16.14 -3.22
CA VAL A 67 -8.54 -16.49 -2.86
C VAL A 67 -9.36 -15.22 -2.65
N VAL A 68 -10.59 -15.17 -3.18
CA VAL A 68 -11.53 -14.10 -2.87
C VAL A 68 -12.00 -14.21 -1.42
N HIS A 69 -11.53 -13.31 -0.57
CA HIS A 69 -11.81 -13.35 0.87
C HIS A 69 -13.19 -12.78 1.21
N SER A 70 -13.50 -11.58 0.73
CA SER A 70 -14.77 -10.90 1.01
C SER A 70 -15.12 -9.86 -0.05
N MET A 71 -16.41 -9.61 -0.28
CA MET A 71 -16.87 -8.51 -1.11
C MET A 71 -16.93 -7.22 -0.27
N ILE A 72 -16.29 -6.16 -0.76
CA ILE A 72 -16.18 -4.86 -0.06
C ILE A 72 -17.30 -3.92 -0.54
N ALA A 73 -17.50 -3.87 -1.86
CA ALA A 73 -18.54 -3.10 -2.53
C ALA A 73 -18.99 -3.86 -3.79
N SER A 74 -20.03 -3.38 -4.48
CA SER A 74 -20.44 -3.96 -5.76
C SER A 74 -19.27 -3.97 -6.74
N GLY A 75 -18.91 -5.15 -7.26
CA GLY A 75 -17.78 -5.31 -8.18
C GLY A 75 -16.37 -5.17 -7.58
N ARG A 76 -16.20 -4.96 -6.27
CA ARG A 76 -14.88 -4.88 -5.61
C ARG A 76 -14.73 -5.86 -4.44
N TYR A 77 -13.62 -6.58 -4.44
CA TYR A 77 -13.37 -7.71 -3.57
C TYR A 77 -12.01 -7.59 -2.87
N LYS A 78 -11.94 -8.02 -1.61
CA LYS A 78 -10.69 -8.26 -0.92
C LYS A 78 -10.13 -9.60 -1.38
N ILE A 79 -8.90 -9.59 -1.88
CA ILE A 79 -8.15 -10.79 -2.25
C ILE A 79 -7.11 -11.07 -1.18
N ASN A 80 -6.98 -12.33 -0.79
CA ASN A 80 -5.82 -12.83 -0.05
C ASN A 80 -4.95 -13.61 -1.06
N PHE A 81 -3.75 -13.13 -1.33
CA PHE A 81 -2.81 -13.77 -2.25
C PHE A 81 -2.08 -14.95 -1.57
N ASP A 82 -1.59 -15.90 -2.36
CA ASP A 82 -0.93 -17.10 -1.82
C ASP A 82 0.40 -16.79 -1.08
N ASP A 83 0.96 -15.59 -1.24
CA ASP A 83 2.12 -15.10 -0.49
C ASP A 83 1.77 -14.54 0.89
N ASN A 84 0.48 -14.58 1.28
CA ASN A 84 -0.14 -14.01 2.48
C ASN A 84 -0.32 -12.47 2.46
N THR A 85 -0.12 -11.79 1.33
CA THR A 85 -0.52 -10.38 1.16
C THR A 85 -2.01 -10.24 0.82
N THR A 86 -2.55 -9.02 0.89
CA THR A 86 -3.95 -8.73 0.55
C THR A 86 -4.11 -7.39 -0.13
N ASP A 87 -5.01 -7.27 -1.12
CA ASP A 87 -5.37 -6.01 -1.79
C ASP A 87 -6.88 -5.93 -2.08
N GLU A 88 -7.37 -4.74 -2.45
CA GLU A 88 -8.73 -4.54 -2.98
C GLU A 88 -8.73 -4.52 -4.52
N VAL A 89 -9.41 -5.48 -5.15
CA VAL A 89 -9.36 -5.67 -6.61
C VAL A 89 -10.78 -5.61 -7.20
N ASN A 90 -10.93 -4.92 -8.34
CA ASN A 90 -12.19 -4.88 -9.08
C ASN A 90 -12.41 -6.20 -9.86
N ILE A 91 -13.66 -6.57 -10.14
CA ILE A 91 -13.98 -7.82 -10.87
C ILE A 91 -13.40 -7.88 -12.29
N GLU A 92 -13.25 -6.72 -12.94
CA GLU A 92 -12.59 -6.57 -14.25
C GLU A 92 -11.08 -6.89 -14.22
N ASP A 93 -10.46 -6.71 -13.05
CA ASP A 93 -9.04 -6.94 -12.74
C ASP A 93 -8.78 -8.37 -12.20
N MET A 94 -9.77 -9.26 -12.31
CA MET A 94 -9.68 -10.66 -11.87
C MET A 94 -10.00 -11.64 -12.99
N ARG A 95 -9.32 -12.79 -12.97
CA ARG A 95 -9.62 -13.96 -13.81
C ARG A 95 -9.72 -15.20 -12.93
N LEU A 96 -10.45 -16.21 -13.39
CA LEU A 96 -10.45 -17.52 -12.76
C LEU A 96 -9.02 -18.06 -12.64
N CYS A 97 -8.66 -18.64 -11.49
CA CYS A 97 -7.36 -19.28 -11.28
C CYS A 97 -7.26 -20.58 -12.09
N LYS A 98 -7.07 -20.47 -13.41
CA LYS A 98 -6.97 -21.58 -14.35
C LYS A 98 -5.91 -21.31 -15.42
N LEU A 99 -4.88 -22.16 -15.44
CA LEU A 99 -3.90 -22.22 -16.53
C LEU A 99 -4.35 -23.25 -17.58
N ASN A 100 -3.98 -23.00 -18.83
CA ASN A 100 -4.13 -23.90 -19.97
C ASN A 100 -2.76 -24.13 -20.61
N VAL A 101 -2.59 -25.27 -21.29
CA VAL A 101 -1.39 -25.51 -22.11
C VAL A 101 -1.26 -24.44 -23.20
N GLY A 102 -0.06 -23.87 -23.34
CA GLY A 102 0.25 -22.74 -24.21
C GLY A 102 0.28 -21.36 -23.51
N ASP A 103 -0.17 -21.24 -22.25
CA ASP A 103 -0.16 -19.96 -21.52
C ASP A 103 1.26 -19.41 -21.31
N ALA A 104 1.45 -18.12 -21.61
CA ALA A 104 2.70 -17.40 -21.41
C ALA A 104 2.76 -16.74 -20.02
N VAL A 105 3.46 -17.39 -19.09
CA VAL A 105 3.60 -16.98 -17.67
C VAL A 105 5.04 -16.60 -17.33
N PHE A 106 5.28 -16.06 -16.13
CA PHE A 106 6.62 -15.79 -15.62
C PHE A 106 6.81 -16.46 -14.26
N VAL A 107 7.96 -17.10 -14.04
CA VAL A 107 8.30 -17.66 -12.72
C VAL A 107 8.93 -16.57 -11.85
N ILE A 108 8.43 -16.41 -10.63
CA ILE A 108 8.90 -15.42 -9.64
C ILE A 108 10.33 -15.76 -9.23
N GLY A 109 11.17 -14.74 -9.07
CA GLY A 109 12.59 -14.88 -8.70
C GLY A 109 13.52 -15.40 -9.82
N VAL A 110 12.99 -15.92 -10.94
CA VAL A 110 13.80 -16.40 -12.07
C VAL A 110 14.00 -15.29 -13.10
N PRO A 111 15.24 -14.84 -13.39
CA PRO A 111 15.49 -13.81 -14.38
C PRO A 111 15.26 -14.34 -15.81
N GLY A 112 14.37 -13.70 -16.57
CA GLY A 112 14.12 -14.07 -17.96
C GLY A 112 12.86 -13.48 -18.59
N GLY A 113 12.63 -13.86 -19.85
CA GLY A 113 11.33 -13.70 -20.52
C GLY A 113 10.33 -14.77 -20.08
N ALA A 114 9.12 -14.71 -20.64
CA ALA A 114 8.05 -15.65 -20.33
C ALA A 114 8.42 -17.11 -20.63
N VAL A 115 7.86 -18.01 -19.84
CA VAL A 115 7.85 -19.47 -20.01
C VAL A 115 6.46 -19.89 -20.53
N GLN A 116 6.35 -21.03 -21.21
CA GLN A 116 5.07 -21.58 -21.65
C GLN A 116 4.61 -22.71 -20.71
N VAL A 117 3.34 -22.70 -20.31
CA VAL A 117 2.71 -23.85 -19.64
C VAL A 117 2.60 -25.00 -20.63
N THR A 118 3.23 -26.13 -20.33
CA THR A 118 3.24 -27.33 -21.19
C THR A 118 2.39 -28.46 -20.67
N ASP A 119 2.15 -28.53 -19.36
CA ASP A 119 1.25 -29.51 -18.75
C ASP A 119 0.50 -28.91 -17.55
N VAL A 120 -0.76 -29.33 -17.40
CA VAL A 120 -1.71 -28.94 -16.35
C VAL A 120 -2.36 -30.16 -15.69
N SER A 121 -1.87 -31.38 -15.92
CA SER A 121 -2.43 -32.64 -15.37
C SER A 121 -2.62 -32.62 -13.85
N ASN A 122 -1.74 -31.90 -13.15
CA ASN A 122 -1.67 -31.85 -11.68
C ASN A 122 -2.19 -30.50 -11.14
N PHE A 123 -3.02 -29.78 -11.90
CA PHE A 123 -3.54 -28.46 -11.49
C PHE A 123 -4.44 -28.53 -10.25
N ASP A 124 -5.04 -29.70 -9.97
CA ASP A 124 -5.78 -29.97 -8.73
C ASP A 124 -4.89 -29.94 -7.47
N GLU A 125 -3.57 -30.15 -7.62
CA GLU A 125 -2.55 -29.93 -6.57
C GLU A 125 -1.89 -28.54 -6.66
N GLU A 126 -2.51 -27.60 -7.39
CA GLU A 126 -1.97 -26.28 -7.72
C GLU A 126 -0.57 -26.34 -8.39
N ARG A 127 -0.34 -27.35 -9.24
CA ARG A 127 0.94 -27.56 -9.95
C ARG A 127 0.79 -27.58 -11.47
N VAL A 128 1.78 -27.03 -12.16
CA VAL A 128 1.93 -27.09 -13.63
C VAL A 128 3.36 -27.42 -14.03
N VAL A 129 3.55 -27.92 -15.25
CA VAL A 129 4.85 -27.93 -15.92
C VAL A 129 4.94 -26.70 -16.81
N VAL A 130 6.06 -25.98 -16.72
CA VAL A 130 6.41 -24.88 -17.61
C VAL A 130 7.73 -25.16 -18.32
N ASP A 131 7.80 -24.91 -19.62
CA ASP A 131 9.02 -25.00 -20.42
C ASP A 131 9.50 -23.62 -20.87
N ARG A 132 10.82 -23.50 -21.01
CA ARG A 132 11.43 -22.47 -21.85
C ARG A 132 12.68 -23.01 -22.52
N LEU A 133 12.64 -23.07 -23.85
CA LEU A 133 13.75 -23.53 -24.71
C LEU A 133 14.18 -24.99 -24.45
N GLY A 134 13.24 -25.87 -24.10
CA GLY A 134 13.48 -27.27 -23.77
C GLY A 134 13.86 -27.52 -22.30
N PHE A 135 13.92 -26.47 -21.48
CA PHE A 135 14.11 -26.59 -20.03
C PHE A 135 12.75 -26.56 -19.33
N SER A 136 12.16 -27.74 -19.18
CA SER A 136 10.91 -27.95 -18.47
C SER A 136 11.14 -28.04 -16.96
N ARG A 137 10.30 -27.38 -16.15
CA ARG A 137 10.25 -27.49 -14.69
C ARG A 137 8.82 -27.59 -14.18
N VAL A 138 8.63 -28.23 -13.03
CA VAL A 138 7.39 -28.09 -12.26
C VAL A 138 7.41 -26.76 -11.52
N CYS A 139 6.26 -26.09 -11.45
CA CYS A 139 6.01 -24.92 -10.61
C CYS A 139 4.73 -25.14 -9.81
N HIS A 140 4.69 -24.65 -8.56
CA HIS A 140 3.43 -24.36 -7.89
C HIS A 140 2.80 -23.10 -8.52
N VAL A 141 1.48 -22.98 -8.55
CA VAL A 141 0.79 -21.83 -9.17
C VAL A 141 1.19 -20.50 -8.51
N SER A 142 1.43 -20.48 -7.20
CA SER A 142 1.93 -19.30 -6.47
C SER A 142 3.40 -18.94 -6.75
N GLU A 143 4.18 -19.78 -7.46
CA GLU A 143 5.49 -19.39 -8.00
C GLU A 143 5.37 -18.59 -9.30
N LEU A 144 4.16 -18.42 -9.84
CA LEU A 144 3.91 -17.83 -11.14
C LEU A 144 3.23 -16.46 -11.04
N ARG A 145 3.51 -15.62 -12.04
CA ARG A 145 2.79 -14.38 -12.30
C ARG A 145 2.50 -14.22 -13.78
N VAL A 146 1.41 -13.52 -14.10
CA VAL A 146 0.95 -13.33 -15.47
C VAL A 146 0.93 -11.83 -15.79
N ALA A 147 1.59 -11.42 -16.86
CA ALA A 147 1.63 -10.00 -17.21
C ALA A 147 0.26 -9.49 -17.67
N SER A 148 -0.15 -8.28 -17.27
CA SER A 148 -1.45 -7.70 -17.68
C SER A 148 -1.68 -7.77 -19.20
N ARG A 149 -0.63 -7.52 -20.01
CA ARG A 149 -0.71 -7.65 -21.47
C ARG A 149 -1.10 -9.06 -21.96
N THR A 150 -0.68 -10.12 -21.27
CA THR A 150 -1.09 -11.50 -21.58
C THR A 150 -2.58 -11.67 -21.25
N VAL A 151 -3.01 -11.19 -20.09
CA VAL A 151 -4.42 -11.29 -19.66
C VAL A 151 -5.35 -10.56 -20.62
N SER A 152 -5.04 -9.31 -20.96
CA SER A 152 -5.86 -8.47 -21.86
C SER A 152 -5.89 -8.96 -23.32
N SER A 153 -4.97 -9.83 -23.73
CA SER A 153 -4.90 -10.37 -25.10
C SER A 153 -5.42 -11.80 -25.24
N HIS A 154 -5.08 -12.70 -24.31
CA HIS A 154 -5.30 -14.15 -24.43
C HIS A 154 -6.21 -14.77 -23.36
N TRP A 155 -6.65 -13.99 -22.35
CA TRP A 155 -7.44 -14.50 -21.21
C TRP A 155 -8.77 -13.74 -21.06
N LYS A 156 -9.54 -13.64 -22.15
CA LYS A 156 -10.84 -12.91 -22.17
C LYS A 156 -12.01 -13.78 -21.74
N GLU A 157 -11.89 -15.06 -21.99
CA GLU A 157 -12.79 -16.16 -21.63
C GLU A 157 -12.60 -16.67 -20.18
N ARG A 158 -11.59 -16.18 -19.45
CA ARG A 158 -11.36 -16.49 -18.02
C ARG A 158 -12.01 -15.48 -17.05
N CYS A 159 -12.95 -14.66 -17.51
CA CYS A 159 -13.68 -13.72 -16.65
C CYS A 159 -14.56 -14.43 -15.60
N LEU A 160 -14.95 -13.73 -14.54
CA LEU A 160 -15.71 -14.28 -13.41
C LEU A 160 -17.20 -13.95 -13.54
N GLU A 161 -18.04 -14.96 -13.77
CA GLU A 161 -19.50 -14.83 -13.79
C GLU A 161 -20.13 -14.99 -12.40
N PHE A 162 -19.48 -15.75 -11.51
CA PHE A 162 -19.93 -16.01 -10.14
C PHE A 162 -18.73 -16.03 -9.20
N ILE A 163 -18.90 -15.48 -7.98
CA ILE A 163 -17.83 -15.34 -6.99
C ILE A 163 -18.34 -15.78 -5.62
N MET A 164 -17.60 -16.70 -5.00
CA MET A 164 -17.79 -17.17 -3.64
C MET A 164 -16.70 -16.58 -2.74
N CYS A 165 -17.11 -15.90 -1.67
CA CYS A 165 -16.22 -15.28 -0.69
C CYS A 165 -16.04 -16.20 0.54
N VAL A 166 -14.85 -16.18 1.14
CA VAL A 166 -14.56 -16.86 2.42
C VAL A 166 -15.49 -16.36 3.55
N GLU A 167 -15.72 -15.05 3.66
CA GLU A 167 -16.54 -14.45 4.73
C GLU A 167 -17.91 -13.94 4.26
N LYS A 168 -18.94 -14.16 5.10
CA LYS A 168 -20.23 -13.45 5.04
C LYS A 168 -20.22 -12.30 6.06
N PRO A 169 -20.80 -11.12 5.74
CA PRO A 169 -20.37 -9.86 6.35
C PRO A 169 -20.85 -9.62 7.78
N ARG A 170 -19.94 -9.18 8.66
CA ARG A 170 -20.23 -8.44 9.91
C ARG A 170 -19.06 -7.53 10.31
N ARG A 171 -19.31 -6.59 11.23
CA ARG A 171 -18.43 -5.42 11.50
C ARG A 171 -17.23 -5.75 12.40
N SER A 172 -16.17 -4.96 12.21
CA SER A 172 -14.89 -4.96 12.92
C SER A 172 -14.97 -4.69 14.43
N VAL A 173 -14.01 -5.24 15.19
CA VAL A 173 -13.73 -4.90 16.60
C VAL A 173 -12.25 -4.58 16.80
N ILE A 174 -11.94 -3.62 17.68
CA ILE A 174 -10.58 -3.13 17.99
C ILE A 174 -10.06 -3.78 19.27
N SER A 175 -8.78 -4.18 19.33
CA SER A 175 -8.07 -4.57 20.57
C SER A 175 -6.54 -4.49 20.42
N PRO A 176 -5.74 -4.50 21.52
CA PRO A 176 -4.67 -3.49 21.67
C PRO A 176 -3.23 -4.03 21.69
N ALA A 177 -2.28 -3.11 21.81
CA ALA A 177 -0.84 -3.34 21.84
C ALA A 177 -0.29 -3.75 23.22
N PRO A 178 0.89 -4.40 23.27
CA PRO A 178 1.73 -4.50 24.47
C PRO A 178 3.06 -3.73 24.38
N SER A 179 3.46 -3.22 25.55
CA SER A 179 4.78 -2.76 26.01
C SER A 179 6.04 -3.21 25.24
N GLY A 180 6.99 -2.28 25.06
CA GLY A 180 8.38 -2.58 24.66
C GLY A 180 9.36 -2.69 25.84
N MET A 181 10.62 -2.98 25.53
CA MET A 181 11.77 -2.88 26.44
C MET A 181 12.93 -2.17 25.75
N SER A 182 13.70 -1.38 26.50
CA SER A 182 14.88 -0.65 26.03
C SER A 182 16.17 -1.35 26.41
N VAL A 183 17.12 -1.45 25.47
CA VAL A 183 18.52 -1.81 25.75
C VAL A 183 19.43 -0.89 24.95
N SER A 184 20.39 -0.24 25.60
CA SER A 184 21.41 0.58 24.96
C SER A 184 22.75 0.44 25.68
N SER A 185 23.76 -0.09 24.98
CA SER A 185 25.12 -0.29 25.48
C SER A 185 25.97 0.99 25.40
N VAL A 186 27.12 0.99 26.06
CA VAL A 186 27.98 2.16 26.22
C VAL A 186 28.83 2.45 24.98
N GLY A 187 28.61 3.62 24.39
CA GLY A 187 29.64 4.59 23.98
C GLY A 187 30.78 4.19 23.02
N THR A 188 30.90 4.96 21.93
CA THR A 188 32.20 5.50 21.52
C THR A 188 32.02 6.77 20.69
N SER A 189 32.76 7.83 21.01
CA SER A 189 32.77 9.04 20.17
C SER A 189 33.64 8.79 18.93
N ARG A 190 32.99 8.70 17.76
CA ARG A 190 33.63 8.83 16.45
C ARG A 190 33.01 10.05 15.76
N LYS A 191 33.78 10.72 14.89
CA LYS A 191 33.26 11.86 14.11
C LYS A 191 31.98 11.42 13.38
N ALA A 192 30.94 12.26 13.43
CA ALA A 192 29.65 11.94 12.84
C ALA A 192 29.81 11.59 11.35
N PRO A 193 29.28 10.44 10.87
CA PRO A 193 29.43 10.04 9.49
C PRO A 193 28.64 10.98 8.57
N THR A 194 29.30 11.47 7.52
CA THR A 194 28.79 12.48 6.59
C THR A 194 28.23 11.87 5.30
N LEU A 195 27.91 10.57 5.30
CA LEU A 195 27.55 9.79 4.10
C LEU A 195 26.40 10.42 3.31
N PHE A 196 25.35 10.89 4.00
CA PHE A 196 24.22 11.60 3.41
C PHE A 196 24.23 13.11 3.73
N SER A 197 25.40 13.69 3.99
CA SER A 197 25.50 15.12 4.30
C SER A 197 24.95 15.96 3.15
N ARG A 198 24.00 16.87 3.46
CA ARG A 198 23.27 17.71 2.50
C ARG A 198 22.32 16.95 1.56
N PHE A 199 21.98 15.68 1.85
CA PHE A 199 20.87 14.98 1.23
C PHE A 199 19.59 15.13 2.07
N GLY A 200 18.43 15.18 1.39
CA GLY A 200 17.11 15.16 2.00
C GLY A 200 16.25 14.03 1.41
N PHE A 201 15.57 13.28 2.27
CA PHE A 201 14.78 12.12 1.86
C PHE A 201 13.34 12.23 2.35
N CYS A 202 12.39 12.20 1.43
CA CYS A 202 10.98 11.97 1.77
C CYS A 202 10.68 10.46 1.73
N ILE A 203 9.95 9.92 2.71
CA ILE A 203 9.73 8.46 2.82
C ILE A 203 8.24 8.13 2.72
N THR A 204 7.88 7.26 1.77
CA THR A 204 6.55 6.66 1.66
C THR A 204 6.67 5.13 1.65
N HIS A 205 5.79 4.43 2.36
CA HIS A 205 5.87 2.98 2.59
C HIS A 205 4.57 2.52 3.26
N PRO A 206 4.09 1.28 3.07
CA PRO A 206 2.93 0.77 3.81
C PRO A 206 3.24 0.55 5.30
N GLN A 207 4.36 -0.11 5.63
CA GLN A 207 4.71 -0.45 7.02
C GLN A 207 5.35 0.74 7.77
N PRO A 208 4.82 1.18 8.94
CA PRO A 208 5.38 2.32 9.66
C PRO A 208 6.77 2.09 10.25
N ASP A 209 7.10 0.89 10.71
CA ASP A 209 8.36 0.63 11.43
C ASP A 209 9.57 0.58 10.50
N VAL A 210 9.37 0.18 9.23
CA VAL A 210 10.38 0.36 8.18
C VAL A 210 10.66 1.86 7.96
N LYS A 211 9.64 2.73 7.92
CA LYS A 211 9.87 4.20 7.84
C LYS A 211 10.75 4.68 8.99
N LYS A 212 10.43 4.27 10.24
CA LYS A 212 11.21 4.64 11.44
C LYS A 212 12.66 4.15 11.35
N ARG A 213 12.88 2.91 10.90
CA ARG A 213 14.20 2.29 10.73
C ARG A 213 15.03 3.06 9.69
N VAL A 214 14.48 3.29 8.51
CA VAL A 214 15.14 4.02 7.41
C VAL A 214 15.39 5.49 7.77
N ALA A 215 14.41 6.17 8.38
CA ALA A 215 14.58 7.54 8.88
C ALA A 215 15.67 7.64 9.95
N THR A 216 15.83 6.62 10.79
CA THR A 216 16.91 6.55 11.79
C THR A 216 18.27 6.41 11.13
N TYR A 217 18.40 5.52 10.14
CA TYR A 217 19.63 5.33 9.36
C TYR A 217 20.06 6.59 8.58
N ILE A 218 19.10 7.31 7.99
CA ILE A 218 19.34 8.58 7.30
C ILE A 218 19.89 9.62 8.30
N LYS A 219 19.19 9.81 9.43
CA LYS A 219 19.54 10.79 10.46
C LYS A 219 20.87 10.47 11.15
N SER A 220 21.17 9.19 11.40
CA SER A 220 22.46 8.76 11.98
C SER A 220 23.65 8.91 11.01
N SER A 221 23.37 9.03 9.71
CA SER A 221 24.37 9.12 8.63
C SER A 221 24.46 10.53 8.02
N GLY A 222 23.96 11.54 8.74
CA GLY A 222 24.08 12.96 8.41
C GLY A 222 23.05 13.52 7.42
N GLY A 223 22.05 12.73 7.02
CA GLY A 223 20.99 13.14 6.09
C GLY A 223 19.75 13.71 6.79
N SER A 224 19.01 14.53 6.04
CA SER A 224 17.71 15.06 6.47
C SER A 224 16.56 14.15 6.05
N VAL A 225 15.51 14.07 6.87
CA VAL A 225 14.23 13.45 6.51
C VAL A 225 13.19 14.55 6.36
N ILE A 226 12.42 14.49 5.27
CA ILE A 226 11.31 15.38 4.97
C ILE A 226 10.04 14.60 5.31
N ASP A 227 9.39 14.97 6.41
CA ASP A 227 8.23 14.23 6.90
C ASP A 227 6.99 14.57 6.06
N GLU A 228 6.81 15.81 5.57
CA GLU A 228 5.82 16.17 4.53
C GLU A 228 6.34 17.22 3.54
N TRP A 229 5.94 17.14 2.26
CA TRP A 229 6.37 18.11 1.24
C TRP A 229 5.98 19.57 1.55
N GLY A 230 4.91 19.79 2.32
CA GLY A 230 4.51 21.13 2.77
C GLY A 230 5.48 21.80 3.75
N GLU A 231 6.44 21.05 4.32
CA GLU A 231 7.50 21.59 5.17
C GLU A 231 8.58 22.31 4.35
N VAL A 232 8.89 21.77 3.17
CA VAL A 232 9.93 22.26 2.25
C VAL A 232 9.36 23.09 1.09
N ILE A 233 8.09 22.91 0.72
CA ILE A 233 7.36 23.74 -0.25
C ILE A 233 6.13 24.32 0.47
N PRO A 234 6.31 25.38 1.29
CA PRO A 234 5.28 25.89 2.19
C PRO A 234 4.23 26.74 1.45
N VAL A 235 3.27 26.08 0.79
CA VAL A 235 2.16 26.75 0.10
C VAL A 235 1.17 27.35 1.11
N LYS A 236 1.44 28.58 1.56
CA LYS A 236 0.55 29.39 2.41
C LYS A 236 -0.66 29.92 1.64
N GLY A 237 -1.47 29.00 1.11
CA GLY A 237 -2.72 29.34 0.45
C GLY A 237 -3.70 30.05 1.38
N ASN A 238 -4.57 30.90 0.82
CA ASN A 238 -5.59 31.59 1.59
C ASN A 238 -6.72 30.60 1.95
N GLN A 239 -6.57 29.94 3.10
CA GLN A 239 -7.42 28.88 3.59
C GLN A 239 -8.54 29.43 4.49
N ALA A 240 -9.74 29.54 3.92
CA ALA A 240 -10.98 29.64 4.68
C ALA A 240 -11.48 28.23 5.07
N SER A 241 -12.47 28.16 5.95
CA SER A 241 -13.08 26.92 6.47
C SER A 241 -13.71 25.96 5.44
N SER A 242 -13.72 26.34 4.16
CA SER A 242 -14.39 25.62 3.05
C SER A 242 -13.88 25.99 1.66
N ARG A 243 -12.77 26.75 1.59
CA ARG A 243 -12.16 27.24 0.35
C ARG A 243 -10.66 27.44 0.59
N TRP A 244 -9.82 26.85 -0.26
CA TRP A 244 -8.35 26.96 -0.16
C TRP A 244 -7.81 27.30 -1.54
N LEU A 245 -7.23 28.50 -1.69
CA LEU A 245 -6.56 28.92 -2.93
C LEU A 245 -5.05 28.81 -2.79
N LEU A 246 -4.42 28.04 -3.68
CA LEU A 246 -2.98 27.85 -3.80
C LEU A 246 -2.52 28.49 -5.12
N GLU A 247 -1.47 29.31 -5.12
CA GLU A 247 -0.91 29.89 -6.37
C GLU A 247 0.55 29.45 -6.58
N TRP A 248 0.93 29.17 -7.83
CA TRP A 248 2.26 28.68 -8.19
C TRP A 248 3.38 29.60 -7.73
N LYS A 249 3.16 30.92 -7.80
CA LYS A 249 4.10 31.97 -7.40
C LYS A 249 4.49 31.90 -5.90
N ASP A 250 3.60 31.37 -5.06
CA ASP A 250 3.76 31.34 -3.60
C ASP A 250 4.39 30.02 -3.11
N ALA A 251 4.42 29.00 -3.98
CA ALA A 251 4.98 27.67 -3.72
C ALA A 251 6.50 27.64 -3.88
N ILE A 252 7.21 28.51 -3.15
CA ILE A 252 8.68 28.65 -3.24
C ILE A 252 9.37 27.58 -2.39
N PRO A 253 10.20 26.67 -2.96
CA PRO A 253 10.95 25.66 -2.22
C PRO A 253 11.96 26.24 -1.23
N ARG A 254 12.24 25.52 -0.13
CA ARG A 254 13.08 25.97 1.00
C ARG A 254 13.86 24.81 1.64
N PHE A 255 14.68 24.13 0.85
CA PHE A 255 15.51 23.01 1.29
C PHE A 255 16.73 23.49 2.12
N ARG A 256 16.52 23.74 3.41
CA ARG A 256 17.56 24.26 4.32
C ARG A 256 18.71 23.27 4.50
N GLY A 257 19.86 23.58 3.90
CA GLY A 257 21.08 22.76 4.01
C GLY A 257 20.98 21.42 3.28
N VAL A 258 20.10 21.33 2.27
CA VAL A 258 19.85 20.14 1.46
C VAL A 258 19.97 20.51 -0.01
N ASP A 259 20.95 19.89 -0.66
CA ASP A 259 21.36 20.15 -2.05
C ASP A 259 20.88 19.05 -2.99
N ARG A 260 20.53 17.86 -2.45
CA ARG A 260 20.00 16.73 -3.22
C ARG A 260 18.81 16.14 -2.52
N VAL A 261 17.73 15.93 -3.26
CA VAL A 261 16.45 15.45 -2.73
C VAL A 261 16.05 14.17 -3.45
N PHE A 262 15.59 13.18 -2.69
CA PHE A 262 15.05 11.93 -3.22
C PHE A 262 13.78 11.53 -2.47
N LEU A 263 12.92 10.75 -3.11
CA LEU A 263 11.86 10.01 -2.42
C LEU A 263 12.24 8.54 -2.30
N LEU A 264 11.92 7.91 -1.18
CA LEU A 264 12.18 6.49 -0.91
C LEU A 264 10.86 5.72 -0.75
N ALA A 265 10.76 4.56 -1.40
CA ALA A 265 9.63 3.63 -1.29
C ALA A 265 10.03 2.16 -1.41
N ASP A 266 9.09 1.25 -1.08
CA ASP A 266 9.16 -0.18 -1.43
C ASP A 266 8.96 -0.40 -2.92
N ASP A 267 7.93 0.24 -3.50
CA ASP A 267 7.62 0.17 -4.92
C ASP A 267 6.91 1.47 -5.38
N ALA A 268 6.62 1.56 -6.68
CA ALA A 268 5.82 2.64 -7.25
C ALA A 268 4.44 2.75 -6.55
N SER A 269 4.00 3.97 -6.23
CA SER A 269 2.75 4.18 -5.49
C SER A 269 2.01 5.44 -5.93
N GLN A 270 0.69 5.44 -5.75
CA GLN A 270 -0.13 6.65 -5.93
C GLN A 270 -0.24 7.51 -4.66
N THR A 271 0.67 7.36 -3.70
CA THR A 271 0.66 8.17 -2.48
C THR A 271 0.99 9.63 -2.81
N ALA A 272 0.38 10.60 -2.12
CA ALA A 272 0.57 12.02 -2.44
C ALA A 272 2.04 12.47 -2.42
N LYS A 273 2.88 11.85 -1.57
CA LYS A 273 4.33 12.06 -1.56
C LYS A 273 4.98 11.64 -2.86
N TYR A 274 4.62 10.45 -3.36
CA TYR A 274 5.12 9.90 -4.61
C TYR A 274 4.67 10.74 -5.81
N LEU A 275 3.38 11.11 -5.87
CA LEU A 275 2.85 11.93 -6.95
C LEU A 275 3.44 13.36 -6.96
N ILE A 276 3.69 13.97 -5.80
CA ILE A 276 4.42 15.26 -5.74
C ILE A 276 5.86 15.09 -6.22
N ALA A 277 6.57 14.04 -5.81
CA ALA A 277 7.94 13.79 -6.27
C ALA A 277 8.01 13.67 -7.81
N LEU A 278 7.15 12.83 -8.41
CA LEU A 278 7.02 12.69 -9.88
C LEU A 278 6.73 14.03 -10.58
N ALA A 279 5.79 14.81 -10.03
CA ALA A 279 5.42 16.11 -10.60
C ALA A 279 6.53 17.16 -10.48
N LEU A 280 7.48 16.98 -9.56
CA LEU A 280 8.65 17.83 -9.33
C LEU A 280 9.94 17.28 -9.97
N GLY A 281 9.89 16.17 -10.71
CA GLY A 281 11.09 15.53 -11.28
C GLY A 281 11.98 14.80 -10.27
N ILE A 282 11.60 14.78 -8.98
CA ILE A 282 12.37 14.17 -7.89
C ILE A 282 12.41 12.65 -8.07
N PRO A 283 13.59 12.02 -8.21
CA PRO A 283 13.70 10.58 -8.39
C PRO A 283 13.16 9.81 -7.17
N CYS A 284 12.20 8.92 -7.44
CA CYS A 284 11.67 7.98 -6.46
C CYS A 284 12.49 6.68 -6.52
N LEU A 285 13.21 6.35 -5.45
CA LEU A 285 14.13 5.22 -5.36
C LEU A 285 13.59 4.12 -4.44
N ARG A 286 14.06 2.89 -4.63
CA ARG A 286 13.94 1.81 -3.64
C ARG A 286 14.65 2.16 -2.34
N ILE A 287 14.04 1.84 -1.21
CA ILE A 287 14.59 1.99 0.14
C ILE A 287 15.99 1.36 0.28
N ASP A 288 16.25 0.26 -0.43
CA ASP A 288 17.53 -0.46 -0.54
C ASP A 288 18.73 0.46 -0.84
N PHE A 289 18.49 1.62 -1.47
CA PHE A 289 19.50 2.66 -1.70
C PHE A 289 20.21 3.08 -0.41
N ILE A 290 19.45 3.29 0.68
CA ILE A 290 19.99 3.69 1.98
C ILE A 290 20.76 2.55 2.63
N GLU A 291 20.24 1.33 2.57
CA GLU A 291 20.85 0.17 3.21
C GLU A 291 22.17 -0.21 2.52
N ASN A 292 22.16 -0.31 1.19
CA ASN A 292 23.34 -0.63 0.39
C ASN A 292 24.42 0.47 0.50
N ALA A 293 24.03 1.75 0.58
CA ALA A 293 24.99 2.85 0.74
C ALA A 293 25.67 2.82 2.12
N ILE A 294 24.96 2.43 3.18
CA ILE A 294 25.51 2.27 4.53
C ILE A 294 26.40 1.03 4.62
N GLU A 295 25.95 -0.13 4.11
CA GLU A 295 26.73 -1.37 4.09
C GLU A 295 28.09 -1.18 3.39
N LYS A 296 28.07 -0.53 2.21
CA LYS A 296 29.27 -0.24 1.42
C LYS A 296 30.03 1.01 1.89
N ASN A 297 29.51 1.74 2.88
CA ASN A 297 29.97 3.05 3.33
C ASN A 297 30.26 4.03 2.16
N ASN A 298 29.43 3.99 1.11
CA ASN A 298 29.58 4.78 -0.10
C ASN A 298 28.22 4.97 -0.79
N VAL A 299 27.84 6.22 -1.06
CA VAL A 299 26.61 6.53 -1.81
C VAL A 299 26.75 5.94 -3.21
N GLN A 300 25.90 4.97 -3.52
CA GLN A 300 25.88 4.30 -4.81
C GLN A 300 25.27 5.22 -5.87
N ASP A 301 25.53 4.92 -7.14
CA ASP A 301 24.82 5.57 -8.24
C ASP A 301 23.30 5.32 -8.11
N TRP A 302 22.48 6.36 -8.23
CA TRP A 302 21.06 6.29 -7.88
C TRP A 302 20.13 5.67 -8.95
N PRO A 303 20.40 5.74 -10.28
CA PRO A 303 19.49 5.20 -11.30
C PRO A 303 19.22 3.69 -11.17
N MET A 304 20.17 2.89 -10.66
CA MET A 304 19.95 1.45 -10.41
C MET A 304 18.92 1.13 -9.29
N TYR A 305 18.49 2.16 -8.55
CA TYR A 305 17.44 2.10 -7.53
C TYR A 305 16.13 2.75 -7.99
N LEU A 306 16.09 3.37 -9.17
CA LEU A 306 14.95 4.11 -9.68
C LEU A 306 13.73 3.20 -9.87
N LEU A 307 12.60 3.61 -9.32
CA LEU A 307 11.32 2.91 -9.47
C LEU A 307 10.61 3.30 -10.79
N PRO A 308 9.60 2.55 -11.25
CA PRO A 308 8.65 3.02 -12.26
C PRO A 308 7.84 4.21 -11.73
N SER A 309 7.32 5.09 -12.60
CA SER A 309 6.41 6.17 -12.15
C SER A 309 5.08 5.61 -11.62
N GLY A 310 4.66 4.46 -12.16
CA GLY A 310 3.47 3.74 -11.75
C GLY A 310 3.01 2.78 -12.84
N PHE A 311 1.85 2.16 -12.62
CA PHE A 311 1.05 1.55 -13.68
C PHE A 311 0.17 2.62 -14.33
N SER A 312 0.11 2.64 -15.67
CA SER A 312 -0.82 3.48 -16.42
C SER A 312 -1.94 2.62 -16.97
N ASP A 313 -3.19 2.96 -16.63
CA ASP A 313 -4.37 2.28 -17.17
C ASP A 313 -4.54 2.59 -18.67
N LEU A 314 -4.14 3.80 -19.12
CA LEU A 314 -4.13 4.20 -20.53
C LEU A 314 -3.16 3.36 -21.39
N LEU A 315 -1.99 3.02 -20.85
CA LEU A 315 -0.94 2.27 -21.56
C LEU A 315 -0.91 0.76 -21.19
N GLN A 316 -1.79 0.33 -20.27
CA GLN A 316 -1.93 -1.06 -19.80
C GLN A 316 -0.60 -1.68 -19.32
N GLY A 317 0.24 -0.89 -18.63
CA GLY A 317 1.57 -1.33 -18.19
C GLY A 317 2.26 -0.39 -17.22
N ARG A 318 3.34 -0.87 -16.59
CA ARG A 318 4.27 -0.02 -15.83
C ARG A 318 5.06 0.86 -16.79
N VAL A 319 5.31 2.11 -16.45
CA VAL A 319 6.17 3.01 -17.22
C VAL A 319 7.25 3.64 -16.34
N SER A 320 8.40 3.97 -16.94
CA SER A 320 9.55 4.54 -16.23
C SER A 320 9.26 5.95 -15.70
N GLN A 321 9.95 6.34 -14.64
CA GLN A 321 10.11 7.76 -14.32
C GLN A 321 10.84 8.49 -15.45
N PHE A 322 10.58 9.79 -15.55
CA PHE A 322 11.35 10.71 -16.37
C PHE A 322 11.88 11.80 -15.44
N VAL A 323 13.18 11.76 -15.24
CA VAL A 323 13.96 12.51 -14.26
C VAL A 323 15.20 13.02 -14.98
N ASP A 324 15.84 14.07 -14.46
CA ASP A 324 17.19 14.41 -14.93
C ASP A 324 18.15 13.27 -14.56
N VAL A 325 19.06 12.91 -15.46
CA VAL A 325 20.13 11.93 -15.18
C VAL A 325 21.27 12.59 -14.39
N ASP A 326 21.46 13.90 -14.58
CA ASP A 326 22.47 14.71 -13.90
C ASP A 326 21.91 15.36 -12.61
N TRP A 327 20.84 14.77 -12.05
CA TRP A 327 20.12 15.20 -10.83
C TRP A 327 20.99 15.57 -9.62
N ASN A 328 22.23 15.09 -9.59
CA ASN A 328 23.17 15.43 -8.52
C ASN A 328 23.51 16.94 -8.46
N ASP A 329 23.39 17.65 -9.59
CA ASP A 329 23.79 19.06 -9.75
C ASP A 329 22.58 20.01 -9.82
N HIS A 330 21.35 19.52 -9.60
CA HIS A 330 20.12 20.31 -9.67
C HIS A 330 19.94 21.25 -8.46
N ASP A 331 19.65 22.54 -8.69
CA ASP A 331 19.33 23.48 -7.60
C ASP A 331 17.97 23.15 -6.97
N THR A 332 17.99 22.72 -5.70
CA THR A 332 16.78 22.37 -4.94
C THR A 332 15.84 23.55 -4.74
N ASN A 333 16.30 24.79 -4.90
CA ASN A 333 15.48 25.99 -4.76
C ASN A 333 14.57 26.26 -5.97
N ASP A 334 14.94 25.83 -7.18
CA ASP A 334 14.11 25.99 -8.39
C ASP A 334 13.38 24.68 -8.81
N MET A 335 13.30 23.70 -7.91
CA MET A 335 12.57 22.42 -8.01
C MET A 335 11.17 22.50 -8.65
N MET A 336 10.47 23.62 -8.51
CA MET A 336 9.16 23.82 -9.15
C MET A 336 9.29 23.98 -10.67
N ARG A 337 10.34 24.65 -11.14
CA ARG A 337 10.57 25.06 -12.53
C ARG A 337 11.47 24.12 -13.34
N ASP A 338 11.91 23.01 -12.73
CA ASP A 338 12.60 21.90 -13.41
C ASP A 338 12.06 21.71 -14.85
N PRO A 339 12.90 21.85 -15.89
CA PRO A 339 12.49 21.79 -17.30
C PRO A 339 12.33 20.35 -17.81
N VAL A 340 12.86 19.35 -17.09
CA VAL A 340 12.75 17.92 -17.36
C VAL A 340 11.46 17.36 -16.75
N ALA A 341 11.10 17.82 -15.55
CA ALA A 341 9.87 17.45 -14.85
C ALA A 341 8.62 17.69 -15.71
N TYR A 342 7.82 16.63 -15.90
CA TYR A 342 6.61 16.72 -16.71
C TYR A 342 5.49 17.46 -15.96
N LYS A 343 5.10 18.63 -16.49
CA LYS A 343 4.05 19.50 -15.94
C LYS A 343 2.76 19.42 -16.78
N PRO A 344 1.90 18.38 -16.65
CA PRO A 344 0.69 18.23 -17.47
C PRO A 344 -0.33 19.37 -17.30
N LEU A 345 -0.24 20.12 -16.20
CA LEU A 345 -1.12 21.25 -15.90
C LEU A 345 -0.43 22.60 -16.04
N LYS A 346 0.69 22.68 -16.79
CA LYS A 346 1.46 23.91 -16.99
C LYS A 346 0.57 25.11 -17.31
N GLU A 347 0.61 26.11 -16.43
CA GLU A 347 -0.17 27.36 -16.47
C GLU A 347 -1.70 27.22 -16.39
N LYS A 348 -2.23 26.02 -16.16
CA LYS A 348 -3.68 25.74 -16.05
C LYS A 348 -4.26 26.18 -14.71
N LYS A 349 -5.53 26.58 -14.73
CA LYS A 349 -6.32 27.01 -13.57
C LYS A 349 -7.27 25.89 -13.16
N ILE A 350 -7.17 25.40 -11.93
CA ILE A 350 -7.85 24.15 -11.53
C ILE A 350 -8.81 24.36 -10.36
N LEU A 351 -10.01 23.78 -10.43
CA LEU A 351 -10.94 23.65 -9.31
C LEU A 351 -10.92 22.20 -8.79
N CYS A 352 -10.46 21.98 -7.56
CA CYS A 352 -10.61 20.69 -6.87
C CYS A 352 -11.92 20.71 -6.07
N PHE A 353 -12.97 20.10 -6.60
CA PHE A 353 -14.27 20.02 -5.94
C PHE A 353 -14.48 18.64 -5.31
N SER A 354 -14.44 18.61 -3.98
CA SER A 354 -14.83 17.44 -3.19
C SER A 354 -15.15 17.87 -1.75
N LYS A 355 -16.24 17.31 -1.22
CA LYS A 355 -16.62 17.40 0.19
C LYS A 355 -15.47 16.92 1.11
N LYS A 356 -14.77 15.87 0.67
CA LYS A 356 -13.76 15.11 1.44
C LYS A 356 -12.42 15.83 1.62
N ILE A 357 -12.13 16.88 0.82
CA ILE A 357 -10.88 17.66 0.93
C ILE A 357 -10.77 18.38 2.28
N PHE A 358 -11.91 18.74 2.90
CA PHE A 358 -11.96 19.50 4.15
C PHE A 358 -12.25 18.63 5.40
N GLU A 359 -12.60 17.36 5.18
CA GLU A 359 -12.78 16.38 6.26
C GLU A 359 -11.47 16.09 7.00
N LYS A 360 -11.51 15.35 8.12
CA LYS A 360 -10.32 15.09 8.94
C LYS A 360 -9.29 14.14 8.30
N ASP A 361 -9.66 13.44 7.23
CA ASP A 361 -8.77 12.52 6.55
C ASP A 361 -7.62 13.27 5.84
N HIS A 362 -6.41 12.71 5.90
CA HIS A 362 -5.18 13.32 5.43
C HIS A 362 -4.97 13.17 3.93
N VAL A 363 -5.55 12.14 3.29
CA VAL A 363 -5.27 11.83 1.87
C VAL A 363 -5.81 12.91 0.93
N ASN A 364 -7.09 13.26 1.05
CA ASN A 364 -7.75 14.20 0.14
C ASN A 364 -7.24 15.65 0.32
N ARG A 365 -6.75 15.99 1.51
CA ARG A 365 -6.11 17.30 1.81
C ARG A 365 -4.86 17.56 0.96
N MET A 366 -4.18 16.51 0.48
CA MET A 366 -2.96 16.68 -0.31
C MET A 366 -3.23 16.87 -1.81
N VAL A 367 -4.41 16.49 -2.33
CA VAL A 367 -4.74 16.60 -3.77
C VAL A 367 -4.43 17.99 -4.35
N PRO A 368 -4.83 19.12 -3.72
CA PRO A 368 -4.52 20.45 -4.26
C PRO A 368 -3.01 20.73 -4.39
N ASN A 369 -2.18 20.15 -3.54
CA ASN A 369 -0.72 20.30 -3.58
C ASN A 369 -0.09 19.45 -4.70
N VAL A 370 -0.62 18.24 -4.96
CA VAL A 370 -0.20 17.43 -6.12
C VAL A 370 -0.55 18.16 -7.41
N VAL A 371 -1.79 18.64 -7.53
CA VAL A 371 -2.29 19.39 -8.70
C VAL A 371 -1.47 20.67 -8.94
N LEU A 372 -1.04 21.35 -7.87
CA LEU A 372 -0.15 22.50 -7.98
C LEU A 372 1.23 22.08 -8.51
N ALA A 373 1.87 21.06 -7.93
CA ALA A 373 3.18 20.56 -8.35
C ALA A 373 3.21 20.14 -9.84
N MET A 374 2.07 19.62 -10.36
CA MET A 374 1.86 19.26 -11.77
C MET A 374 1.87 20.44 -12.76
N GLY A 375 2.11 21.67 -12.30
CA GLY A 375 2.30 22.87 -13.15
C GLY A 375 1.17 23.89 -13.11
N ALA A 376 0.10 23.64 -12.34
CA ALA A 376 -1.07 24.51 -12.31
C ALA A 376 -0.71 25.92 -11.84
N LYS A 377 -1.14 26.94 -12.60
CA LYS A 377 -0.94 28.37 -12.29
C LYS A 377 -1.50 28.73 -10.92
N TRP A 378 -2.67 28.19 -10.64
CA TRP A 378 -3.27 28.15 -9.31
C TRP A 378 -4.27 27.00 -9.23
N VAL A 379 -4.51 26.56 -7.99
CA VAL A 379 -5.50 25.53 -7.64
C VAL A 379 -6.40 26.09 -6.56
N GLU A 380 -7.71 26.11 -6.82
CA GLU A 380 -8.70 26.39 -5.79
C GLU A 380 -9.39 25.08 -5.39
N ALA A 381 -9.48 24.80 -4.09
CA ALA A 381 -10.19 23.65 -3.57
C ALA A 381 -11.42 24.10 -2.76
N VAL A 382 -12.57 23.45 -2.97
CA VAL A 382 -13.84 23.75 -2.30
C VAL A 382 -14.63 22.49 -1.94
N SER A 383 -15.36 22.54 -0.83
CA SER A 383 -16.34 21.51 -0.44
C SER A 383 -17.76 21.79 -0.97
N ASP A 384 -17.99 22.96 -1.56
CA ASP A 384 -19.25 23.42 -2.13
C ASP A 384 -18.94 24.38 -3.29
N MET A 385 -19.40 24.06 -4.50
CA MET A 385 -19.11 24.85 -5.71
C MET A 385 -19.64 26.29 -5.64
N LYS A 386 -20.62 26.59 -4.77
CA LYS A 386 -21.08 27.98 -4.51
C LYS A 386 -20.01 28.84 -3.83
N ARG A 387 -18.94 28.24 -3.31
CA ARG A 387 -17.83 28.90 -2.60
C ARG A 387 -16.58 29.08 -3.48
N ALA A 388 -16.65 28.68 -4.76
CA ALA A 388 -15.65 29.03 -5.76
C ALA A 388 -15.48 30.56 -5.82
N LYS A 389 -14.24 31.05 -5.87
CA LYS A 389 -13.94 32.49 -5.99
C LYS A 389 -14.14 33.00 -7.41
N HIS A 390 -13.98 32.13 -8.40
CA HIS A 390 -14.04 32.46 -9.82
C HIS A 390 -15.30 31.85 -10.48
N PRO A 391 -15.78 32.43 -11.61
CA PRO A 391 -16.81 31.81 -12.44
C PRO A 391 -16.39 30.43 -12.93
N MET A 392 -17.34 29.50 -13.18
CA MET A 392 -16.99 28.15 -13.65
C MET A 392 -16.29 28.13 -15.01
N SER A 393 -16.48 29.18 -15.82
CA SER A 393 -15.78 29.41 -17.09
C SER A 393 -14.31 29.85 -16.94
N ASP A 394 -13.87 30.28 -15.76
CA ASP A 394 -12.48 30.72 -15.54
C ASP A 394 -11.53 29.52 -15.45
N TYR A 395 -11.99 28.36 -15.00
CA TYR A 395 -11.18 27.17 -14.74
C TYR A 395 -10.98 26.34 -16.02
N ASP A 396 -9.76 25.86 -16.26
CA ASP A 396 -9.48 24.93 -17.36
C ASP A 396 -10.03 23.52 -17.08
N TYR A 397 -9.99 23.09 -15.82
CA TYR A 397 -10.44 21.77 -15.37
C TYR A 397 -11.09 21.82 -13.98
N VAL A 398 -12.16 21.05 -13.79
CA VAL A 398 -12.78 20.75 -12.50
C VAL A 398 -12.51 19.30 -12.13
N VAL A 399 -11.68 19.09 -11.11
CA VAL A 399 -11.26 17.79 -10.59
C VAL A 399 -12.25 17.32 -9.53
N VAL A 400 -12.81 16.12 -9.70
CA VAL A 400 -13.75 15.49 -8.75
C VAL A 400 -13.27 14.11 -8.31
N ASP A 401 -13.77 13.64 -7.17
CA ASP A 401 -13.41 12.36 -6.54
C ASP A 401 -14.52 11.29 -6.60
N ASP A 402 -15.74 11.67 -7.01
CA ASP A 402 -16.87 10.74 -7.18
C ASP A 402 -17.91 11.24 -8.20
N ASN A 403 -18.84 10.35 -8.57
CA ASN A 403 -19.86 10.58 -9.60
C ASN A 403 -20.97 11.56 -9.15
N GLU A 404 -21.12 11.80 -7.84
CA GLU A 404 -22.07 12.81 -7.32
C GLU A 404 -21.49 14.22 -7.53
N ASN A 405 -20.21 14.39 -7.19
CA ASN A 405 -19.48 15.63 -7.39
C ASN A 405 -19.29 15.91 -8.90
N TRP A 406 -19.11 14.88 -9.75
CA TRP A 406 -19.16 15.03 -11.22
C TRP A 406 -20.47 15.68 -11.68
N ARG A 407 -21.61 15.07 -11.37
CA ARG A 407 -22.93 15.53 -11.85
C ARG A 407 -23.30 16.90 -11.31
N THR A 408 -22.82 17.23 -10.10
CA THR A 408 -22.95 18.56 -9.51
C THR A 408 -22.13 19.61 -10.28
N ALA A 409 -20.95 19.26 -10.81
CA ALA A 409 -20.13 20.15 -11.63
C ALA A 409 -20.66 20.28 -13.08
N ASP A 410 -21.13 19.18 -13.66
CA ASP A 410 -21.77 19.16 -14.98
C ASP A 410 -23.04 20.04 -15.01
N ALA A 411 -23.94 19.85 -14.03
CA ALA A 411 -25.13 20.69 -13.84
C ALA A 411 -24.83 22.15 -13.43
N ARG A 412 -23.55 22.51 -13.22
CA ARG A 412 -23.08 23.88 -13.02
C ARG A 412 -22.54 24.53 -14.30
N GLY A 413 -22.52 23.82 -15.42
CA GLY A 413 -21.98 24.30 -16.70
C GLY A 413 -20.45 24.42 -16.68
N CYS A 414 -19.76 23.52 -15.97
CA CYS A 414 -18.29 23.52 -15.95
C CYS A 414 -17.73 23.06 -17.31
N PRO A 415 -16.73 23.76 -17.89
CA PRO A 415 -16.30 23.53 -19.27
C PRO A 415 -15.57 22.19 -19.48
N CYS A 416 -14.89 21.68 -18.43
CA CYS A 416 -14.31 20.35 -18.43
C CYS A 416 -14.30 19.80 -17.00
N VAL A 417 -14.96 18.66 -16.79
CA VAL A 417 -14.91 17.89 -15.54
C VAL A 417 -14.01 16.67 -15.76
N VAL A 418 -13.18 16.31 -14.78
CA VAL A 418 -12.26 15.16 -14.83
C VAL A 418 -12.18 14.46 -13.47
N PRO A 419 -12.03 13.12 -13.42
CA PRO A 419 -11.85 12.43 -12.15
C PRO A 419 -10.40 12.59 -11.67
N TRP A 420 -10.17 12.49 -10.36
CA TRP A 420 -8.81 12.52 -9.80
C TRP A 420 -7.88 11.46 -10.43
N GLU A 421 -8.40 10.28 -10.76
CA GLU A 421 -7.64 9.20 -11.40
C GLU A 421 -7.10 9.55 -12.80
N TRP A 422 -7.78 10.44 -13.53
CA TRP A 422 -7.33 10.93 -14.84
C TRP A 422 -6.08 11.81 -14.70
N LEU A 423 -6.00 12.63 -13.64
CA LEU A 423 -4.79 13.40 -13.34
C LEU A 423 -3.63 12.51 -12.87
N LYS A 424 -3.89 11.46 -12.07
CA LYS A 424 -2.85 10.48 -11.74
C LYS A 424 -2.32 9.78 -12.99
N ASN A 425 -3.21 9.29 -13.86
CA ASN A 425 -2.82 8.70 -15.13
C ASN A 425 -2.07 9.69 -16.03
N ALA A 426 -2.48 10.96 -16.06
CA ALA A 426 -1.79 11.99 -16.85
C ALA A 426 -0.34 12.20 -16.39
N LEU A 427 -0.11 12.21 -15.08
CA LEU A 427 1.23 12.33 -14.49
C LEU A 427 2.07 11.06 -14.71
N ILE A 428 1.51 9.87 -14.43
CA ILE A 428 2.21 8.58 -14.52
C ILE A 428 2.60 8.27 -15.97
N SER A 429 1.65 8.39 -16.91
CA SER A 429 1.86 8.10 -18.35
C SER A 429 2.62 9.17 -19.11
N ARG A 430 2.79 10.37 -18.51
CA ARG A 430 3.37 11.56 -19.12
C ARG A 430 2.67 12.05 -20.39
N CYS A 431 1.37 11.79 -20.53
CA CYS A 431 0.53 12.35 -21.58
C CYS A 431 -0.85 12.69 -21.00
N ILE A 432 -1.54 13.70 -21.54
CA ILE A 432 -2.91 14.03 -21.10
C ILE A 432 -3.86 13.00 -21.75
N PRO A 433 -4.58 12.14 -20.99
CA PRO A 433 -5.50 11.18 -21.59
C PRO A 433 -6.72 11.89 -22.20
N PRO A 434 -7.46 11.25 -23.12
CA PRO A 434 -8.79 11.71 -23.50
C PRO A 434 -9.67 11.96 -22.28
N ILE A 435 -10.50 13.01 -22.32
CA ILE A 435 -11.45 13.30 -21.25
C ILE A 435 -12.49 12.16 -21.23
N PRO A 436 -12.72 11.48 -20.09
CA PRO A 436 -13.69 10.41 -20.03
C PRO A 436 -15.13 10.95 -20.18
N PRO A 437 -16.05 10.17 -20.78
CA PRO A 437 -17.48 10.54 -20.79
C PRO A 437 -18.04 10.56 -19.36
N MET A 438 -19.16 11.24 -19.15
CA MET A 438 -19.87 11.18 -17.87
C MET A 438 -20.18 9.71 -17.52
N PRO A 439 -19.87 9.24 -16.29
CA PRO A 439 -20.20 7.89 -15.88
C PRO A 439 -21.71 7.69 -15.81
N THR A 440 -22.22 6.73 -16.59
CA THR A 440 -23.56 6.16 -16.45
C THR A 440 -23.74 5.54 -15.06
N ASN A 441 -24.98 5.51 -14.56
CA ASN A 441 -25.32 4.78 -13.33
C ASN A 441 -25.33 3.27 -13.55
#